data_AF-A0A9W4JQS5-F1
#
_entry.id   AF-A0A9W4JQS5-F1
#
_cell.length_a   1.000
_cell.length_b   1.000
_cell.length_c   1.000
_cell.angle_alpha   90.00
_cell.angle_beta   90.00
_cell.angle_gamma   90.00
#
_symmetry.space_group_name_H-M   'P 1'
#
loop_
_entity.id
_entity.type
_entity.pdbx_description
1 polymer ?
#
loop_
_entity_poly.entity_id
_entity_poly.type
_entity_poly.pdbx_seq_one_letter_code
_entity_poly.pdbx_strand_id
1 'polypeptide(L)'
;MSAPSWAFLHGFKAVHVPQPIYVDGKWTSAEMARIFNRGTPENINGGQFSIWNWDHKFDYLWYRLSFMVATQTAEDMFRRWLGFPPNPSRHLSGERDEPANGRMCLPFMLLHTIKNTEPEMTSNLPVTDSALQDDAI
;
A
#
# COMPACT_ATOMS: atom_id res chain seq x y z
N MET A 1 2.14 -14.43 4.18
CA MET A 1 0.94 -15.26 4.40
C MET A 1 1.30 -16.74 4.21
N SER A 2 1.64 -17.46 5.29
CA SER A 2 2.07 -18.88 5.22
C SER A 2 1.07 -19.86 5.88
N ALA A 3 0.08 -19.35 6.61
CA ALA A 3 -0.85 -20.18 7.39
C ALA A 3 -1.62 -21.25 6.56
N PRO A 4 -2.13 -20.95 5.35
CA PRO A 4 -2.77 -21.97 4.52
C PRO A 4 -1.79 -23.09 4.10
N SER A 5 -0.54 -22.72 3.78
CA SER A 5 0.50 -23.68 3.40
C SER A 5 0.86 -24.61 4.56
N TRP A 6 0.99 -24.08 5.78
CA TRP A 6 1.22 -24.89 6.99
C TRP A 6 0.04 -25.83 7.28
N ALA A 7 -1.20 -25.36 7.14
CA ALA A 7 -2.37 -26.20 7.34
C ALA A 7 -2.38 -27.40 6.39
N PHE A 8 -2.07 -27.19 5.10
CA PHE A 8 -1.97 -28.29 4.13
C PHE A 8 -0.81 -29.24 4.42
N LEU A 9 0.35 -28.73 4.85
CA LEU A 9 1.49 -29.57 5.25
C LEU A 9 1.15 -30.53 6.40
N HIS A 10 0.19 -30.17 7.25
CA HIS A 10 -0.27 -31.01 8.37
C HIS A 10 -1.56 -31.79 8.07
N GLY A 11 -2.02 -31.84 6.82
CA GLY A 11 -3.21 -32.60 6.41
C GLY A 11 -4.55 -31.96 6.82
N PHE A 12 -4.55 -30.68 7.21
CA PHE A 12 -5.78 -29.95 7.52
C PHE A 12 -6.39 -29.31 6.27
N LYS A 13 -7.68 -28.97 6.37
CA LYS A 13 -8.38 -28.14 5.38
C LYS A 13 -8.19 -26.68 5.75
N ALA A 14 -7.87 -25.83 4.78
CA ALA A 14 -7.77 -24.39 4.95
C ALA A 14 -8.74 -23.66 4.00
N VAL A 15 -9.36 -22.59 4.50
CA VAL A 15 -10.10 -21.62 3.70
C VAL A 15 -9.30 -20.32 3.74
N HIS A 16 -8.86 -19.85 2.59
CA HIS A 16 -8.20 -18.56 2.46
C HIS A 16 -9.16 -17.57 1.82
N VAL A 17 -9.49 -16.50 2.55
CA VAL A 17 -10.22 -15.35 2.00
C VAL A 17 -9.17 -14.29 1.66
N PRO A 18 -8.87 -14.04 0.37
CA PRO A 18 -7.93 -13.01 -0.01
C PRO A 18 -8.48 -11.65 0.41
N GLN A 19 -7.76 -10.95 1.27
CA GLN A 19 -8.10 -9.59 1.65
C GLN A 19 -7.56 -8.64 0.56
N PRO A 20 -8.41 -7.79 -0.03
CA PRO A 20 -7.98 -6.91 -1.11
C PRO A 20 -7.04 -5.82 -0.58
N ILE A 21 -5.90 -5.70 -1.24
CA ILE A 21 -4.89 -4.66 -1.03
C ILE A 21 -4.92 -3.78 -2.28
N TYR A 22 -4.99 -2.47 -2.07
CA TYR A 22 -5.04 -1.49 -3.15
C TYR A 22 -3.72 -0.73 -3.26
N VAL A 23 -3.46 -0.16 -4.43
CA VAL A 23 -2.32 0.74 -4.65
C VAL A 23 -2.87 2.11 -5.06
N ASP A 24 -2.33 3.16 -4.46
CA ASP A 24 -2.63 4.54 -4.84
C ASP A 24 -1.95 4.92 -6.15
N GLY A 25 -2.69 5.56 -7.05
CA GLY A 25 -2.26 5.92 -8.40
C GLY A 25 -2.84 5.04 -9.51
N LYS A 26 -2.54 5.42 -10.76
CA LYS A 26 -2.99 4.71 -11.96
C LYS A 26 -1.92 3.71 -12.39
N TRP A 27 -2.08 2.46 -12.00
CA TRP A 27 -1.16 1.37 -12.33
C TRP A 27 -1.83 0.37 -13.26
N THR A 28 -1.13 -0.06 -14.32
CA THR A 28 -1.63 -1.17 -15.14
C THR A 28 -1.32 -2.52 -14.48
N SER A 29 -2.17 -3.51 -14.74
CA SER A 29 -1.93 -4.88 -14.25
C SER A 29 -0.61 -5.46 -14.76
N ALA A 30 -0.20 -5.11 -15.99
CA ALA A 30 1.04 -5.56 -16.58
C ALA A 30 2.28 -4.97 -15.88
N GLU A 31 2.26 -3.68 -15.54
CA GLU A 31 3.33 -3.04 -14.77
C GLU A 31 3.46 -3.63 -13.38
N MET A 32 2.32 -3.79 -12.69
CA MET A 32 2.29 -4.39 -11.36
C MET A 32 2.79 -5.84 -11.40
N ALA A 33 2.35 -6.64 -12.37
CA ALA A 33 2.84 -8.01 -12.54
C ALA A 33 4.36 -8.03 -12.80
N ARG A 34 4.88 -7.11 -13.62
CA ARG A 34 6.32 -6.99 -13.90
C ARG A 34 7.14 -6.59 -12.68
N ILE A 35 6.56 -5.91 -11.70
CA ILE A 35 7.26 -5.48 -10.47
C ILE A 35 7.13 -6.56 -9.39
N PHE A 36 5.91 -7.00 -9.08
CA PHE A 36 5.64 -7.96 -8.00
C PHE A 36 6.00 -9.40 -8.34
N ASN A 37 5.98 -9.81 -9.61
CA ASN A 37 6.22 -11.20 -10.02
C ASN A 37 7.53 -11.35 -10.80
N ARG A 38 8.58 -10.59 -10.44
CA ARG A 38 9.91 -10.75 -11.04
C ARG A 38 10.55 -12.07 -10.67
N GLY A 39 11.37 -12.61 -11.57
CA GLY A 39 12.14 -13.84 -11.32
C GLY A 39 11.59 -15.04 -12.09
N THR A 40 12.30 -16.15 -12.01
CA THR A 40 11.85 -17.44 -12.56
C THR A 40 10.75 -18.03 -11.69
N PRO A 41 9.92 -18.97 -12.17
CA PRO A 41 8.84 -19.58 -11.39
C PRO A 41 9.27 -20.12 -10.02
N GLU A 42 10.47 -20.66 -9.93
CA GLU A 42 11.08 -21.18 -8.70
C GLU A 42 11.60 -20.09 -7.74
N ASN A 43 11.69 -18.84 -8.20
CA ASN A 43 12.19 -17.70 -7.43
C ASN A 43 11.38 -16.42 -7.69
N ILE A 44 10.05 -16.56 -7.82
CA ILE A 44 9.15 -15.40 -7.97
C ILE A 44 9.30 -14.49 -6.77
N ASN A 45 9.52 -13.22 -7.07
CA ASN A 45 9.74 -12.14 -6.12
C ASN A 45 10.92 -12.39 -5.16
N GLY A 46 11.93 -13.15 -5.61
CA GLY A 46 13.16 -13.41 -4.86
C GLY A 46 14.40 -12.81 -5.52
N GLY A 47 15.49 -12.73 -4.75
CA GLY A 47 16.79 -12.22 -5.19
C GLY A 47 16.90 -10.68 -5.21
N GLN A 48 17.98 -10.18 -5.81
CA GLN A 48 18.34 -8.76 -5.79
C GLN A 48 17.36 -7.80 -6.49
N PHE A 49 16.47 -8.32 -7.33
CA PHE A 49 15.46 -7.53 -8.04
C PHE A 49 14.07 -7.68 -7.46
N SER A 50 13.95 -8.37 -6.32
CA SER A 50 12.73 -8.50 -5.55
C SER A 50 12.28 -7.14 -5.02
N ILE A 51 10.98 -6.95 -4.89
CA ILE A 51 10.46 -5.80 -4.15
C ILE A 51 10.80 -5.89 -2.66
N TRP A 52 11.11 -7.08 -2.14
CA TRP A 52 11.50 -7.32 -0.76
C TRP A 52 12.98 -7.07 -0.49
N ASN A 53 13.74 -6.60 -1.48
CA ASN A 53 15.15 -6.28 -1.31
C ASN A 53 15.34 -4.97 -0.50
N TRP A 54 16.51 -4.83 0.12
CA TRP A 54 16.90 -3.66 0.91
C TRP A 54 17.51 -2.53 0.07
N ASP A 55 17.41 -2.59 -1.26
CA ASP A 55 17.95 -1.57 -2.15
C ASP A 55 17.02 -0.35 -2.32
N HIS A 56 15.86 -0.38 -1.65
CA HIS A 56 14.85 0.68 -1.61
C HIS A 56 14.36 1.12 -3.00
N LYS A 57 14.61 0.34 -4.05
CA LYS A 57 14.32 0.74 -5.42
C LYS A 57 12.82 0.86 -5.70
N PHE A 58 12.00 0.07 -5.01
CA PHE A 58 10.55 0.01 -5.19
C PHE A 58 9.79 0.67 -4.05
N ASP A 59 10.47 1.41 -3.17
CA ASP A 59 9.88 2.06 -2.00
C ASP A 59 8.73 3.02 -2.38
N TYR A 60 8.88 3.72 -3.50
CA TYR A 60 7.84 4.59 -4.08
C TYR A 60 6.51 3.88 -4.34
N LEU A 61 6.55 2.57 -4.64
CA LEU A 61 5.37 1.72 -4.80
C LEU A 61 4.91 1.13 -3.47
N TRP A 62 5.85 0.71 -2.62
CA TRP A 62 5.57 0.18 -1.28
C TRP A 62 4.74 1.14 -0.43
N TYR A 63 5.09 2.42 -0.46
CA TYR A 63 4.42 3.45 0.34
C TYR A 63 3.02 3.81 -0.17
N ARG A 64 2.69 3.40 -1.41
CA ARG A 64 1.38 3.60 -2.03
C ARG A 64 0.41 2.42 -1.81
N LEU A 65 0.86 1.32 -1.22
CA LEU A 65 -0.01 0.17 -0.94
C LEU A 65 -0.95 0.46 0.24
N SER A 66 -2.14 -0.12 0.26
CA SER A 66 -3.09 0.04 1.37
C SER A 66 -2.65 -0.75 2.61
N PHE A 67 -1.88 -1.82 2.43
CA PHE A 67 -1.47 -2.70 3.52
C PHE A 67 0.01 -3.06 3.42
N MET A 68 0.90 -2.25 3.99
CA MET A 68 2.33 -2.53 4.23
C MET A 68 2.90 -1.68 5.36
N VAL A 69 4.11 -1.96 5.84
CA VAL A 69 4.74 -1.12 6.85
C VAL A 69 5.06 0.24 6.23
N ALA A 70 4.76 1.34 6.94
CA ALA A 70 5.04 2.71 6.51
C ALA A 70 4.30 3.19 5.24
N THR A 71 3.17 2.58 4.87
CA THR A 71 2.33 3.15 3.80
C THR A 71 1.73 4.49 4.19
N GLN A 72 1.81 5.43 3.26
CA GLN A 72 1.19 6.74 3.35
C GLN A 72 -0.29 6.70 2.96
N THR A 73 -0.67 5.81 2.04
CA THR A 73 -2.07 5.65 1.60
C THR A 73 -2.97 5.23 2.74
N ALA A 74 -2.54 4.27 3.56
CA ALA A 74 -3.30 3.81 4.71
C ALA A 74 -3.41 4.92 5.76
N GLU A 75 -2.29 5.59 6.06
CA GLU A 75 -2.25 6.71 7.01
C GLU A 75 -3.22 7.82 6.62
N ASP A 76 -3.18 8.30 5.38
CA ASP A 76 -4.05 9.40 4.94
C ASP A 76 -5.54 9.01 4.98
N MET A 77 -5.88 7.77 4.58
CA MET A 77 -7.25 7.25 4.70
C MET A 77 -7.74 7.25 6.15
N PHE A 78 -6.92 6.75 7.08
CA PHE A 78 -7.29 6.75 8.48
C PHE A 78 -7.37 8.18 9.07
N ARG A 79 -6.47 9.08 8.70
CA ARG A 79 -6.49 10.48 9.19
C ARG A 79 -7.75 11.20 8.74
N ARG A 80 -8.20 10.98 7.51
CA ARG A 80 -9.52 11.46 7.02
C ARG A 80 -10.67 10.86 7.83
N TRP A 81 -10.60 9.56 8.15
CA TRP A 81 -11.62 8.91 8.98
C TRP A 81 -11.68 9.50 10.40
N LEU A 82 -10.55 9.93 10.97
CA LEU A 82 -10.47 10.64 12.24
C LEU A 82 -10.90 12.13 12.16
N GLY A 83 -11.17 12.65 10.95
CA GLY A 83 -11.58 14.04 10.73
C GLY A 83 -10.43 15.03 10.66
N PHE A 84 -9.18 14.58 10.50
CA PHE A 84 -8.06 15.47 10.28
C PHE A 84 -8.05 16.02 8.84
N PRO A 85 -7.57 17.27 8.65
CA PRO A 85 -7.44 17.82 7.30
C PRO A 85 -6.44 16.98 6.50
N PRO A 86 -6.75 16.68 5.23
CA PRO A 86 -5.84 15.92 4.38
C PRO A 86 -4.60 16.76 4.06
N ASN A 87 -3.50 16.06 3.79
CA ASN A 87 -2.26 16.73 3.44
C ASN A 87 -2.30 17.12 1.94
N PRO A 88 -2.20 18.42 1.58
CA PRO A 88 -2.21 18.84 0.18
C PRO A 88 -1.02 18.33 -0.64
N SER A 89 0.08 17.90 0.01
CA SER A 89 1.22 17.27 -0.68
C SER A 89 0.97 15.81 -1.07
N ARG A 90 -0.05 15.16 -0.49
CA ARG A 90 -0.34 13.73 -0.70
C ARG A 90 -1.50 13.54 -1.67
N HIS A 91 -1.27 12.75 -2.71
CA HIS A 91 -2.14 12.64 -3.89
C HIS A 91 -3.35 11.69 -3.73
N LEU A 92 -3.97 11.63 -2.56
CA LEU A 92 -5.26 10.95 -2.45
C LEU A 92 -6.35 11.89 -2.96
N SER A 93 -6.79 11.64 -4.18
CA SER A 93 -7.66 12.50 -5.01
C SER A 93 -9.04 12.80 -4.45
N GLY A 94 -9.39 12.28 -3.27
CA GLY A 94 -10.73 12.43 -2.70
C GLY A 94 -11.17 13.87 -2.45
N GLU A 95 -10.24 14.77 -2.12
CA GLU A 95 -10.63 16.12 -1.68
C GLU A 95 -11.14 17.00 -2.83
N ARG A 96 -10.67 16.77 -4.05
CA ARG A 96 -11.13 17.50 -5.24
C ARG A 96 -12.51 17.03 -5.72
N ASP A 97 -12.87 15.78 -5.43
CA ASP A 97 -14.08 15.15 -5.92
C ASP A 97 -15.21 15.08 -4.87
N GLU A 98 -14.94 15.23 -3.58
CA GLU A 98 -15.98 15.16 -2.54
C GLU A 98 -17.13 16.17 -2.70
N PRO A 99 -16.88 17.45 -3.06
CA PRO A 99 -17.96 18.41 -3.30
C PRO A 99 -18.84 18.04 -4.50
N ALA A 100 -18.28 17.34 -5.51
CA ALA A 100 -18.98 16.96 -6.73
C ALA A 100 -19.63 15.58 -6.65
N ASN A 101 -18.98 14.63 -5.97
CA ASN A 101 -19.31 13.20 -5.97
C ASN A 101 -19.81 12.71 -4.59
N GLY A 102 -19.85 13.58 -3.58
CA GLY A 102 -20.20 13.23 -2.20
C GLY A 102 -19.07 12.52 -1.46
N ARG A 103 -19.36 12.02 -0.26
CA ARG A 103 -18.38 11.26 0.55
C ARG A 103 -17.90 10.03 -0.21
N MET A 104 -16.58 9.77 -0.21
CA MET A 104 -16.02 8.58 -0.86
C MET A 104 -16.54 7.29 -0.21
N CYS A 105 -17.22 6.45 -1.00
CA CYS A 105 -17.49 5.06 -0.64
C CYS A 105 -16.32 4.19 -1.10
N LEU A 106 -15.46 3.78 -0.15
CA LEU A 106 -14.34 2.90 -0.42
C LEU A 106 -14.80 1.43 -0.42
N PRO A 107 -14.26 0.57 -1.30
CA PRO A 107 -14.50 -0.86 -1.21
C PRO A 107 -13.92 -1.43 0.09
N PHE A 108 -14.35 -2.64 0.47
CA PHE A 108 -13.67 -3.39 1.52
C PHE A 108 -12.18 -3.48 1.17
N MET A 109 -11.33 -3.04 2.09
CA MET A 109 -9.88 -2.98 1.89
C MET A 109 -9.14 -3.28 3.17
N LEU A 110 -7.99 -3.94 3.03
CA LEU A 110 -7.08 -4.11 4.14
C LEU A 110 -6.22 -2.85 4.27
N LEU A 111 -6.24 -2.25 5.46
CA LEU A 111 -5.44 -1.08 5.80
C LEU A 111 -4.38 -1.46 6.83
N HIS A 112 -3.14 -1.05 6.61
CA HIS A 112 -2.11 -1.20 7.64
C HIS A 112 -2.42 -0.24 8.79
N THR A 113 -2.27 -0.71 10.03
CA THR A 113 -2.51 0.12 11.21
C THR A 113 -1.60 1.34 11.22
N ILE A 114 -2.16 2.51 11.53
CA ILE A 114 -1.35 3.72 11.69
C ILE A 114 -0.49 3.60 12.94
N LYS A 115 0.73 4.11 12.87
CA LYS A 115 1.63 4.24 14.01
C LYS A 115 1.54 5.61 14.70
N ASN A 116 0.95 6.60 14.05
CA ASN A 116 0.79 7.96 14.55
C ASN A 116 -0.69 8.41 14.48
N THR A 117 -1.27 8.77 15.62
CA THR A 117 -2.63 9.33 15.74
C THR A 117 -2.64 10.78 16.18
N GLU A 118 -1.47 11.42 16.24
CA GLU A 118 -1.36 12.83 16.58
C GLU A 118 -1.99 13.70 15.47
N PRO A 119 -2.65 14.83 15.82
CA PRO A 119 -3.25 15.71 14.84
C PRO A 119 -2.24 16.27 13.83
N GLU A 120 -1.06 16.63 14.34
CA GLU A 120 0.05 17.12 13.54
C GLU A 120 0.94 15.95 13.11
N MET A 121 1.27 15.89 11.81
CA MET A 121 2.25 14.92 11.35
C MET A 121 3.63 15.35 11.82
N THR A 122 4.14 14.71 12.86
CA THR A 122 5.53 14.86 13.27
C THR A 122 6.43 14.56 12.07
N SER A 123 7.45 15.39 11.85
CA SER A 123 8.44 15.26 10.75
C SER A 123 9.19 13.92 10.74
N ASN A 124 9.02 13.09 11.77
CA ASN A 124 9.58 11.75 11.88
C ASN A 124 8.77 10.73 11.06
N LEU A 125 8.37 11.11 9.84
CA LEU A 125 7.87 10.14 8.89
C LEU A 125 9.02 9.18 8.57
N PRO A 126 8.80 7.86 8.59
CA PRO A 126 9.80 6.90 8.12
C PRO A 126 10.14 7.08 6.62
N VAL A 127 9.41 7.95 5.92
CA VAL A 127 9.47 8.16 4.47
C VAL A 127 9.33 9.65 4.17
N THR A 128 10.26 10.20 3.39
CA THR A 128 10.18 11.59 2.93
C THR A 128 9.23 11.71 1.72
N ASP A 129 8.45 12.79 1.66
CA ASP A 129 7.54 13.07 0.52
C ASP A 129 8.26 13.09 -0.84
N SER A 130 9.59 13.30 -0.86
CA SER A 130 10.44 13.23 -2.05
C SER A 130 10.43 11.85 -2.72
N ALA A 131 10.26 10.77 -1.95
CA ALA A 131 10.21 9.40 -2.49
C ALA A 131 8.97 9.13 -3.37
N LEU A 132 8.01 10.06 -3.41
CA LEU A 132 6.78 9.96 -4.19
C LEU A 132 6.74 10.90 -5.41
N GLN A 133 7.68 11.84 -5.52
CA GLN A 133 7.68 12.90 -6.53
C GLN A 133 8.29 12.49 -7.88
N ASP A 134 9.04 11.39 -7.93
CA ASP A 134 9.86 11.04 -9.09
C ASP A 134 9.08 10.58 -10.34
N ASP A 135 7.77 10.33 -10.25
CA ASP A 135 7.01 9.69 -11.34
C ASP A 135 5.83 10.52 -11.87
N ALA A 136 5.92 11.86 -11.85
CA ALA A 136 5.10 12.69 -12.73
C ALA A 136 5.64 12.64 -14.16
N ILE A 137 5.53 11.47 -14.82
CA ILE A 137 5.73 11.29 -16.27
C ILE A 137 4.51 10.57 -16.84
#